data_AF-A0A401XJL5-F1
#
_entry.id   AF-A0A401XJL5-F1
#
_cell.length_a   1.000
_cell.length_b   1.000
_cell.length_c   1.000
_cell.angle_alpha   90.00
_cell.angle_beta   90.00
_cell.angle_gamma   90.00
#
_symmetry.space_group_name_H-M   'P 1'
#
loop_
_entity.id
_entity.type
_entity.pdbx_description
1 polymer ?
#
loop_
_entity_poly.entity_id
_entity_poly.type
_entity_poly.pdbx_seq_one_letter_code
_entity_poly.pdbx_strand_id
1 'polypeptide(L)'
;MFYEGFLVPLIKEGKIEVEALVFSMMIFGALLFFWFIRLTIKIEDKGIIIHYFPFNRESHKWDEIEKVEVAEYPYANKGVRWSEELGIVYSLQGYKGVHIRFKNGEKCYVSSLNAQMLLKEIEKRIAQLEG
;
A
#
# COMPACT_ATOMS: atom_id res chain seq x y z
N MET A 1 -14.29 -23.55 22.61
CA MET A 1 -15.72 -23.68 23.01
C MET A 1 -16.65 -23.84 21.80
N PHE A 2 -16.54 -23.04 20.73
CA PHE A 2 -17.32 -23.22 19.49
C PHE A 2 -16.97 -24.49 18.69
N TYR A 3 -15.68 -24.82 18.57
CA TYR A 3 -15.18 -25.97 17.81
C TYR A 3 -15.69 -27.33 18.35
N GLU A 4 -15.53 -27.54 19.66
CA GLU A 4 -15.95 -28.76 20.37
C GLU A 4 -17.46 -29.03 20.26
N GLY A 5 -18.30 -27.99 20.33
CA GLY A 5 -19.76 -28.15 20.37
C GLY A 5 -20.45 -28.23 19.01
N PHE A 6 -19.80 -27.82 17.92
CA PHE A 6 -20.45 -27.71 16.61
C PHE A 6 -19.69 -28.44 15.50
N LEU A 7 -18.38 -28.19 15.38
CA LEU A 7 -17.59 -28.73 14.27
C LEU A 7 -17.21 -30.20 14.50
N VAL A 8 -16.82 -30.57 15.72
CA VAL A 8 -16.40 -31.95 16.04
C VAL A 8 -17.53 -32.99 15.81
N PRO A 9 -18.78 -32.76 16.23
CA PRO A 9 -19.88 -33.68 15.92
C PRO A 9 -20.15 -33.80 14.41
N LEU A 10 -20.16 -32.69 13.67
CA LEU A 10 -20.41 -32.69 12.22
C LEU A 10 -19.32 -33.40 11.42
N ILE A 11 -18.05 -33.27 11.84
CA ILE A 11 -16.92 -34.00 11.26
C ILE A 11 -17.04 -35.50 11.57
N LYS A 12 -17.34 -35.87 12.83
CA LYS A 12 -17.52 -37.28 13.22
C LYS A 12 -18.70 -37.95 12.53
N GLU A 13 -19.77 -37.21 12.24
CA GLU A 13 -20.95 -37.67 11.49
C GLU A 13 -20.71 -37.72 9.96
N GLY A 14 -19.52 -37.34 9.48
CA GLY A 14 -19.18 -37.34 8.05
C GLY A 14 -19.89 -36.25 7.24
N LYS A 15 -20.50 -35.27 7.89
CA LYS A 15 -21.22 -34.16 7.23
C LYS A 15 -20.29 -33.05 6.72
N ILE A 16 -19.06 -32.99 7.24
CA ILE A 16 -18.03 -32.03 6.84
C ILE A 16 -16.70 -32.77 6.68
N GLU A 17 -16.11 -32.68 5.49
CA GLU A 17 -14.75 -33.15 5.21
C GLU A 17 -13.72 -32.15 5.79
N VAL A 18 -12.71 -32.67 6.50
CA VAL A 18 -11.70 -31.82 7.17
C VAL A 18 -10.89 -31.05 6.14
N GLU A 19 -10.59 -31.67 5.01
CA GLU A 19 -9.88 -31.11 3.88
C GLU A 19 -10.62 -29.90 3.31
N ALA A 20 -11.93 -30.04 3.10
CA ALA A 20 -12.79 -28.96 2.61
C ALA A 20 -12.86 -27.79 3.61
N LEU A 21 -12.94 -28.09 4.92
CA LEU A 21 -12.92 -27.07 5.97
C LEU A 21 -11.59 -26.28 5.97
N VAL A 22 -10.45 -26.98 5.97
CA VAL A 22 -9.12 -26.35 5.93
C VAL A 22 -8.96 -25.50 4.67
N PHE A 23 -9.36 -26.01 3.52
CA PHE A 23 -9.31 -25.28 2.26
C PHE A 23 -10.18 -24.01 2.29
N SER A 24 -11.40 -24.10 2.83
CA SER A 24 -12.29 -22.95 2.99
C SER A 24 -11.71 -21.88 3.90
N MET A 25 -11.07 -22.28 5.00
CA MET A 25 -10.42 -21.38 5.94
C MET A 25 -9.22 -20.69 5.31
N MET A 26 -8.44 -21.41 4.48
CA MET A 26 -7.32 -20.83 3.73
C MET A 26 -7.79 -19.77 2.73
N ILE A 27 -8.85 -20.04 1.97
CA ILE A 27 -9.44 -19.06 1.04
C ILE A 27 -9.95 -17.84 1.81
N PHE A 28 -10.70 -18.05 2.89
CA PHE A 28 -11.22 -16.96 3.69
C PHE A 28 -10.10 -16.12 4.30
N GLY A 29 -9.03 -16.77 4.79
CA GLY A 29 -7.83 -16.12 5.27
C GLY A 29 -7.14 -15.27 4.19
N ALA A 30 -7.03 -15.78 2.96
CA ALA A 30 -6.48 -15.05 1.83
C ALA A 30 -7.35 -13.82 1.46
N LEU A 31 -8.67 -13.97 1.42
CA LEU A 31 -9.60 -12.87 1.16
C LEU A 31 -9.49 -11.78 2.23
N LEU A 32 -9.44 -12.17 3.51
CA LEU A 32 -9.19 -11.23 4.61
C LEU A 32 -7.83 -10.55 4.46
N PHE A 33 -6.77 -11.29 4.14
CA PHE A 33 -5.44 -10.73 3.92
C PHE A 33 -5.46 -9.63 2.85
N PHE A 34 -6.04 -9.89 1.68
CA PHE A 34 -6.16 -8.88 0.62
C PHE A 34 -7.04 -7.68 1.02
N TRP A 35 -8.03 -7.88 1.88
CA TRP A 35 -8.86 -6.80 2.43
C TRP A 35 -8.07 -5.86 3.36
N PHE A 36 -7.06 -6.37 4.06
CA PHE A 36 -6.25 -5.57 4.98
C PHE A 36 -5.14 -4.75 4.32
N ILE A 37 -4.82 -4.99 3.04
CA ILE A 37 -3.77 -4.26 2.33
C ILE A 37 -4.15 -2.79 2.15
N ARG A 38 -3.26 -1.87 2.59
CA ARG A 38 -3.50 -0.42 2.56
C ARG A 38 -2.23 0.35 2.25
N LEU A 39 -2.38 1.45 1.50
CA LEU A 39 -1.33 2.41 1.18
C LEU A 39 -1.72 3.71 1.84
N THR A 40 -0.92 4.14 2.80
CA THR A 40 -1.13 5.37 3.54
C THR A 40 0.05 6.29 3.30
N ILE A 41 -0.23 7.50 2.87
CA ILE A 41 0.76 8.58 2.72
C ILE A 41 0.50 9.55 3.86
N LYS A 42 1.48 9.76 4.71
CA LYS A 42 1.40 10.75 5.79
C LYS A 42 2.41 11.86 5.53
N ILE A 43 1.91 13.08 5.58
CA ILE A 43 2.71 14.29 5.51
C ILE A 43 2.93 14.74 6.95
N GLU A 44 4.17 14.62 7.43
CA GLU A 44 4.56 14.99 8.79
C GLU A 44 5.57 16.14 8.76
N ASP A 45 5.81 16.79 9.91
CA ASP A 45 6.69 17.96 9.94
C ASP A 45 8.15 17.63 9.59
N LYS A 46 8.60 16.40 9.85
CA LYS A 46 9.97 15.95 9.56
C LYS A 46 10.16 15.36 8.16
N GLY A 47 9.07 15.00 7.48
CA GLY A 47 9.15 14.32 6.19
C GLY A 47 7.83 13.71 5.73
N ILE A 48 7.92 12.92 4.67
CA ILE A 48 6.82 12.13 4.12
C ILE A 48 7.00 10.65 4.47
N ILE A 49 5.92 10.02 4.93
CA ILE A 49 5.89 8.58 5.21
C ILE A 49 5.00 7.90 4.20
N ILE A 50 5.54 6.88 3.53
CA ILE A 50 4.85 6.01 2.60
C ILE A 50 4.73 4.64 3.28
N HIS A 51 3.50 4.25 3.61
CA HIS A 51 3.23 3.01 4.35
C HIS A 51 2.29 2.10 3.55
N TYR A 52 2.85 1.04 2.98
CA TYR A 52 2.13 -0.04 2.31
C TYR A 52 1.95 -1.21 3.27
N PHE A 53 0.94 -1.10 4.14
CA PHE A 53 0.62 -2.11 5.15
C PHE A 53 0.04 -3.38 4.49
N PRO A 54 0.45 -4.59 4.94
CA PRO A 54 1.38 -4.89 6.04
C PRO A 54 2.86 -5.06 5.64
N PHE A 55 3.27 -4.68 4.42
CA PHE A 55 4.55 -5.07 3.86
C PHE A 55 5.70 -4.10 4.17
N ASN A 56 5.54 -2.81 3.83
CA ASN A 56 6.65 -1.84 3.81
C ASN A 56 6.23 -0.51 4.41
N ARG A 57 7.14 0.10 5.18
CA ARG A 57 7.00 1.47 5.71
C ARG A 57 8.30 2.23 5.47
N GLU A 58 8.23 3.25 4.65
CA GLU A 58 9.36 4.12 4.31
C GLU A 58 9.09 5.53 4.81
N SER A 59 10.16 6.23 5.21
CA SER A 59 10.11 7.61 5.67
C SER A 59 11.25 8.36 5.00
N HIS A 60 10.90 9.43 4.30
CA HIS A 60 11.84 10.28 3.58
C HIS A 60 11.75 11.68 4.14
N LYS A 61 12.90 12.29 4.46
CA LYS A 61 12.92 13.66 4.96
C LYS A 61 12.66 14.65 3.83
N TRP A 62 12.20 15.84 4.18
CA TRP A 62 11.92 16.88 3.20
C TRP A 62 13.17 17.34 2.43
N ASP A 63 14.33 17.40 3.11
CA ASP A 63 15.61 17.80 2.53
C ASP A 63 16.20 16.75 1.57
N GLU A 64 15.70 15.52 1.58
CA GLU A 64 16.10 14.45 0.65
C GLU A 64 15.36 14.52 -0.69
N ILE A 65 14.22 15.23 -0.75
CA ILE A 65 13.42 15.37 -1.96
C ILE A 65 14.10 16.37 -2.90
N GLU A 66 14.32 15.94 -4.14
CA GLU A 66 14.86 16.79 -5.21
C GLU A 66 13.73 17.38 -6.05
N LYS A 67 12.78 16.54 -6.47
CA LYS A 67 11.68 16.97 -7.33
C LYS A 67 10.45 16.09 -7.11
N VAL A 68 9.28 16.72 -7.16
CA VAL A 68 7.98 16.06 -7.08
C VAL A 68 7.12 16.47 -8.28
N GLU A 69 6.42 15.53 -8.90
CA GLU A 69 5.53 15.82 -10.03
C GLU A 69 4.37 14.83 -10.10
N VAL A 70 3.23 15.25 -10.66
CA VAL A 70 2.17 14.30 -11.00
C VAL A 70 2.61 13.48 -12.21
N ALA A 71 2.52 12.16 -12.08
CA ALA A 71 2.78 11.24 -13.17
C ALA A 71 1.58 10.30 -13.39
N GLU A 72 1.40 9.90 -14.65
CA GLU A 72 0.43 8.87 -15.00
C GLU A 72 1.10 7.51 -14.99
N TYR A 73 0.35 6.52 -14.54
CA TYR A 73 0.78 5.15 -14.53
C TYR A 73 -0.36 4.26 -15.03
N PRO A 74 -0.28 3.74 -16.27
CA PRO A 74 -1.43 3.13 -16.96
C PRO A 74 -1.82 1.75 -16.42
N TYR A 75 -1.14 1.28 -15.38
CA TYR A 75 -1.32 -0.07 -14.84
C TYR A 75 -2.14 -0.05 -13.54
N ALA A 76 -3.39 -0.51 -13.61
CA ALA A 76 -4.34 -0.56 -12.49
C ALA A 76 -4.06 -1.64 -11.41
N ASN A 77 -2.98 -2.40 -11.52
CA ASN A 77 -2.69 -3.49 -10.59
C ASN A 77 -2.31 -2.95 -9.20
N LYS A 78 -2.93 -3.52 -8.16
CA LYS A 78 -2.60 -3.29 -6.75
C LYS A 78 -1.29 -3.98 -6.41
N GLY A 79 -0.33 -3.25 -5.84
CA GLY A 79 0.95 -3.83 -5.45
C GLY A 79 2.08 -2.81 -5.32
N VAL A 80 3.23 -3.33 -4.89
CA VAL A 80 4.52 -2.66 -4.98
C VAL A 80 5.31 -3.30 -6.10
N ARG A 81 5.94 -2.48 -6.95
CA ARG A 81 6.78 -2.97 -8.05
C ARG A 81 7.90 -2.01 -8.37
N TRP A 82 8.95 -2.52 -8.97
CA TRP A 82 10.04 -1.70 -9.48
C TRP A 82 9.77 -1.29 -10.93
N SER A 83 10.17 -0.07 -11.28
CA SER A 83 10.16 0.52 -12.60
C SER A 83 11.45 1.31 -12.79
N GLU A 84 12.06 1.22 -13.96
CA GLU A 84 13.27 2.01 -14.28
C GLU A 84 12.99 3.52 -14.31
N GLU A 85 11.83 3.89 -14.87
CA GLU A 85 11.41 5.29 -15.01
C GLU A 85 11.00 5.90 -13.66
N LEU A 86 10.11 5.20 -12.94
CA LEU A 86 9.42 5.71 -11.74
C LEU A 86 10.03 5.23 -10.41
N GLY A 87 11.01 4.31 -10.46
CA GLY A 87 11.57 3.64 -9.29
C GLY A 87 10.57 2.70 -8.61
N ILE A 88 10.47 2.76 -7.29
CA ILE A 88 9.50 1.93 -6.54
C ILE A 88 8.11 2.51 -6.68
N VAL A 89 7.22 1.76 -7.31
CA VAL A 89 5.83 2.12 -7.57
C VAL A 89 4.93 1.47 -6.54
N TYR A 90 4.33 2.30 -5.69
CA TYR A 90 3.27 1.94 -4.76
C TYR A 90 1.91 2.22 -5.40
N SER A 91 1.19 1.17 -5.79
CA SER A 91 -0.13 1.29 -6.42
C SER A 91 -1.22 0.57 -5.63
N LEU A 92 -2.33 1.26 -5.37
CA LEU A 92 -3.56 0.65 -4.85
C LEU A 92 -4.80 1.01 -5.63
N GLN A 93 -4.88 2.21 -6.20
CA GLN A 93 -6.04 2.64 -6.94
C GLN A 93 -5.73 3.84 -7.84
N GLY A 94 -6.34 3.82 -9.03
CA GLY A 94 -6.24 4.91 -10.00
C GLY A 94 -5.04 4.76 -10.95
N TYR A 95 -4.97 5.67 -11.91
CA TYR A 95 -3.95 5.74 -12.95
C TYR A 95 -3.05 6.98 -12.82
N LYS A 96 -3.26 7.77 -11.77
CA LYS A 96 -2.51 8.99 -11.48
C LYS A 96 -1.96 8.92 -10.07
N GLY A 97 -0.83 9.60 -9.88
CA GLY A 97 -0.11 9.58 -8.63
C GLY A 97 0.97 10.64 -8.62
N VAL A 98 1.79 10.60 -7.58
CA VAL A 98 2.91 11.51 -7.39
C VAL A 98 4.20 10.74 -7.55
N HIS A 99 5.05 11.20 -8.46
CA HIS A 99 6.42 10.73 -8.63
C HIS A 99 7.34 11.65 -7.83
N ILE A 100 8.15 11.04 -6.97
CA ILE A 100 9.10 11.70 -6.09
C ILE A 100 10.49 11.22 -6.50
N ARG A 101 11.36 12.17 -6.83
CA ARG A 101 12.80 11.95 -7.03
C ARG A 101 13.56 12.48 -5.83
N PHE A 102 14.51 11.69 -5.36
CA PHE A 102 15.36 12.00 -4.24
C PHE A 102 16.76 12.41 -4.72
N LYS A 103 17.45 13.23 -3.93
CA LYS A 103 18.79 13.75 -4.25
C LYS A 103 19.86 12.67 -4.37
N ASN A 104 19.62 11.48 -3.81
CA ASN A 104 20.50 10.32 -3.93
C ASN A 104 20.30 9.53 -5.24
N GLY A 105 19.38 9.97 -6.12
CA GLY A 105 19.05 9.30 -7.38
C GLY A 105 17.95 8.24 -7.27
N GLU A 106 17.49 7.92 -6.06
CA GLU A 106 16.34 7.04 -5.85
C GLU A 106 15.05 7.73 -6.30
N LYS A 107 14.06 6.91 -6.63
CA LYS A 107 12.76 7.38 -7.12
C LYS A 107 11.66 6.51 -6.54
N CYS A 108 10.53 7.12 -6.26
CA CYS A 108 9.32 6.39 -5.95
C CYS A 108 8.09 7.04 -6.56
N TYR A 109 7.11 6.23 -6.91
CA TYR A 109 5.80 6.67 -7.35
C TYR A 109 4.74 6.20 -6.36
N VAL A 110 3.80 7.06 -6.02
CA VAL A 110 2.69 6.72 -5.15
C VAL A 110 1.36 7.06 -5.82
N SER A 111 0.54 6.03 -6.09
CA SER A 111 -0.80 6.20 -6.65
C SER A 111 -1.70 6.99 -5.71
N SER A 112 -2.48 7.91 -6.24
CA SER A 112 -3.45 8.69 -5.46
C SER A 112 -4.63 9.09 -6.33
N LEU A 113 -5.85 8.86 -5.83
CA LEU A 113 -7.07 9.35 -6.47
C LEU A 113 -7.08 10.89 -6.60
N ASN A 114 -6.38 11.58 -5.69
CA ASN A 114 -6.27 13.04 -5.64
C ASN A 114 -4.81 13.48 -5.82
N ALA A 115 -4.13 12.96 -6.85
CA ALA A 115 -2.70 13.21 -7.09
C ALA A 115 -2.30 14.70 -7.07
N GLN A 116 -3.14 15.58 -7.63
CA GLN A 116 -2.87 17.02 -7.63
C GLN A 116 -2.93 17.65 -6.24
N MET A 117 -3.86 17.19 -5.38
CA MET A 117 -3.94 17.68 -4.00
C MET A 117 -2.74 17.22 -3.19
N LEU A 118 -2.31 15.96 -3.40
CA LEU A 118 -1.13 15.41 -2.76
C LEU A 118 0.14 16.17 -3.16
N LEU A 119 0.32 16.44 -4.46
CA LEU A 119 1.43 17.24 -4.96
C LEU A 119 1.48 18.61 -4.27
N LYS A 120 0.36 19.33 -4.26
CA LYS A 120 0.28 20.67 -3.66
C LYS A 120 0.65 20.68 -2.18
N GLU A 121 0.20 19.69 -1.41
CA GLU A 121 0.53 19.64 0.01
C GLU A 121 2.02 19.31 0.24
N ILE A 122 2.62 18.46 -0.60
CA ILE A 122 4.08 18.20 -0.58
C ILE A 122 4.85 19.48 -0.91
N GLU A 123 4.52 20.15 -2.01
CA GLU A 123 5.18 21.39 -2.44
C GLU A 123 5.07 22.49 -1.38
N LYS A 124 3.90 22.64 -0.78
CA LYS A 124 3.68 23.60 0.31
C LYS A 124 4.59 23.33 1.49
N ARG A 125 4.78 22.06 1.88
CA ARG A 125 5.69 21.70 2.99
C ARG A 125 7.15 21.96 2.66
N ILE A 126 7.56 21.68 1.42
CA ILE A 126 8.92 21.98 0.95
C ILE A 126 9.17 23.50 0.98
N ALA A 127 8.25 24.31 0.44
CA ALA A 127 8.39 25.76 0.40
C ALA A 127 8.45 26.40 1.81
N GLN A 128 7.75 25.83 2.80
CA GLN A 128 7.79 26.29 4.20
C GLN A 128 9.14 26.05 4.90
N LEU A 129 10.00 25.19 4.35
CA LEU A 129 11.32 24.90 4.91
C LEU A 129 12.43 25.74 4.28
N GLU A 130 12.15 26.34 3.12
CA GLU A 130 13.08 27.21 2.39
C GLU A 130 12.92 28.70 2.76
N GLY A 131 11.82 29.07 3.43
CA GLY A 131 11.53 30.44 3.90
C GLY A 131 11.75 30.62 5.39
#